data_AF-A0A8C7MM88-F1
#
_entry.id   AF-A0A8C7MM88-F1
#
_cell.length_a   1.000
_cell.length_b   1.000
_cell.length_c   1.000
_cell.angle_alpha   90.00
_cell.angle_beta   90.00
_cell.angle_gamma   90.00
#
_symmetry.space_group_name_H-M   'P 1'
#
loop_
_entity.id
_entity.type
_entity.pdbx_description
1 polymer ?
#
loop_
_entity_poly.entity_id
_entity_poly.type
_entity_poly.pdbx_seq_one_letter_code
_entity_poly.pdbx_strand_id
1 'polypeptide(L)'
;MSSILDEYEDSLNSRHPVQHSSRFVNVRLEEEKPIFNKQRIDFSPPEKINHFAVCNNQLCMSLGKDTLLRIDLAKPDRPNQVELGRKEDSRVHKLFLDPTGSHLVISLSTSECLYLNRNTQKVRSLSRWRGHLIESVGWNKLLRTETNTGPILVGTSQGIIFEAEISPISIVLTQFHFLLLLPDRVKAICTLNGQVVYEDVFPDKFGTLKKMIKDPAGGLVWIYTEKAVFRYHIQREARDVWQMYMSMNKFDLAKEYCRDRPECMDMVLAKEAEHCFQDKRYLESAKCYALTQNYFEEIALKFIEAKQEEALKEFLLKKLNNLKQSEKTQITLLVTWLTELYLNRLGLLQSDEGKHGVFQETRDEFRKFLSSSKHKECLYNNRTTIYDLLASHGNVDDMVYFSVIMQDYERVISHHCQHDDYSAALEVLSKHCDEKLFYKFSPILMQHIPKKVVDAWIQMGSRLEPKKLIPALVNYSQMGSTQQVNETIRYMEFCVYQLTVTEEAIHNYLLSLYAKYKPDSLLWYLEQAGSHLSDIHYDLKYALRLCAEHGYLQACVLVYKIMELYEEAVDLALQVSVLASFDEYVANLII
;
A
#
# COMPACT_ATOMS: atom_id res chain seq x y z
N MET A 1 55.08 21.91 -40.34
CA MET A 1 55.58 20.55 -40.09
C MET A 1 55.92 20.45 -38.61
N SER A 2 54.95 19.93 -37.84
CA SER A 2 55.05 18.82 -36.88
C SER A 2 56.48 18.33 -36.54
N SER A 3 56.84 17.84 -35.37
CA SER A 3 56.12 17.16 -34.28
C SER A 3 57.20 16.65 -33.30
N ILE A 4 56.83 16.15 -32.12
CA ILE A 4 57.58 15.10 -31.37
C ILE A 4 58.92 15.57 -30.75
N LEU A 5 58.86 16.56 -29.86
CA LEU A 5 59.80 16.70 -28.74
C LEU A 5 59.16 16.27 -27.40
N ASP A 6 58.03 15.58 -27.51
CA ASP A 6 57.46 14.75 -26.47
C ASP A 6 58.44 13.61 -26.15
N GLU A 7 58.66 13.43 -24.86
CA GLU A 7 58.70 12.12 -24.23
C GLU A 7 59.74 11.16 -24.80
N TYR A 8 60.98 11.11 -24.28
CA TYR A 8 61.70 9.81 -24.17
C TYR A 8 62.99 9.77 -23.33
N GLU A 9 63.47 10.86 -22.70
CA GLU A 9 64.67 10.78 -21.84
C GLU A 9 64.39 11.01 -20.35
N ASP A 10 63.25 10.50 -19.91
CA ASP A 10 63.16 9.88 -18.58
C ASP A 10 64.03 8.62 -18.57
N SER A 11 64.50 8.27 -17.36
CA SER A 11 65.25 7.06 -17.02
C SER A 11 66.75 7.10 -17.34
N LEU A 12 67.55 7.45 -16.33
CA LEU A 12 68.66 6.62 -15.86
C LEU A 12 69.17 7.15 -14.50
N ASN A 13 68.51 6.65 -13.45
CA ASN A 13 69.13 6.07 -12.26
C ASN A 13 70.15 6.88 -11.42
N SER A 14 69.65 7.33 -10.26
CA SER A 14 70.08 6.90 -8.91
C SER A 14 71.52 7.14 -8.46
N ARG A 15 71.68 7.97 -7.40
CA ARG A 15 72.25 7.57 -6.08
C ARG A 15 72.29 8.76 -5.10
N HIS A 16 71.69 8.59 -3.92
CA HIS A 16 71.95 9.33 -2.66
C HIS A 16 73.14 8.69 -1.90
N PRO A 17 73.61 9.14 -0.69
CA PRO A 17 73.33 10.34 0.13
C PRO A 17 74.60 11.05 0.72
N VAL A 18 74.46 12.23 1.36
CA VAL A 18 75.08 12.52 2.69
C VAL A 18 74.21 13.56 3.44
N GLN A 19 73.83 13.23 4.68
CA GLN A 19 73.19 14.12 5.67
C GLN A 19 74.24 14.91 6.45
N HIS A 20 73.97 16.19 6.77
CA HIS A 20 74.14 16.68 8.14
C HIS A 20 73.14 17.81 8.45
N SER A 21 72.65 17.73 9.69
CA SER A 21 71.53 18.42 10.31
C SER A 21 71.82 19.84 10.76
N SER A 22 70.87 20.76 10.58
CA SER A 22 70.49 21.72 11.63
C SER A 22 69.06 22.23 11.39
N ARG A 23 68.20 21.98 12.39
CA ARG A 23 66.83 22.51 12.46
C ARG A 23 66.91 23.98 12.89
N PHE A 24 66.58 24.89 11.98
CA PHE A 24 65.94 26.15 12.36
C PHE A 24 64.59 26.23 11.66
N VAL A 25 63.57 26.55 12.46
CA VAL A 25 62.17 26.63 12.09
C VAL A 25 61.98 27.79 11.12
N ASN A 26 61.77 27.51 9.84
CA ASN A 26 61.29 28.51 8.87
C ASN A 26 59.82 28.80 9.18
N VAL A 27 59.57 29.86 9.93
CA VAL A 27 58.28 30.56 9.89
C VAL A 27 58.13 31.06 8.45
N ARG A 28 57.33 30.36 7.64
CA ARG A 28 56.87 30.88 6.36
C ARG A 28 56.07 32.14 6.67
N LEU A 29 56.65 33.30 6.38
CA LEU A 29 55.89 34.53 6.21
C LEU A 29 54.85 34.24 5.13
N GLU A 30 53.57 34.17 5.51
CA GLU A 30 52.49 34.20 4.53
C GLU A 30 52.70 35.44 3.67
N GLU A 31 52.74 35.29 2.35
CA GLU A 31 52.81 36.43 1.45
C GLU A 31 51.65 37.37 1.77
N GLU A 32 51.96 38.55 2.32
CA GLU A 32 50.96 39.57 2.65
C GLU A 32 50.27 39.98 1.34
N LYS A 33 49.06 39.47 1.14
CA LYS A 33 48.22 39.86 0.00
C LYS A 33 48.00 41.37 0.08
N PRO A 34 48.16 42.10 -1.03
CA PRO A 34 47.92 43.55 -1.03
C PRO A 34 46.47 43.83 -0.60
N ILE A 35 46.31 44.86 0.24
CA ILE A 35 45.00 45.28 0.80
C ILE A 35 43.97 45.52 -0.32
N PHE A 36 44.43 45.91 -1.51
CA PHE A 36 43.61 46.03 -2.72
C PHE A 36 44.08 45.04 -3.79
N ASN A 37 43.17 44.17 -4.22
CA ASN A 37 43.37 43.28 -5.35
C ASN A 37 42.45 43.72 -6.51
N LYS A 38 43.04 43.92 -7.70
CA LYS A 38 42.30 44.24 -8.92
C LYS A 38 42.06 42.96 -9.71
N GLN A 39 40.81 42.51 -9.73
CA GLN A 39 40.38 41.40 -10.58
C GLN A 39 39.58 41.94 -11.78
N ARG A 40 39.90 41.47 -12.99
CA ARG A 40 39.05 41.69 -14.16
C ARG A 40 37.89 40.71 -14.10
N ILE A 41 36.66 41.20 -14.26
CA ILE A 41 35.47 40.36 -14.35
C ILE A 41 35.36 39.88 -15.80
N ASP A 42 35.18 38.57 -15.99
CA ASP A 42 34.95 37.93 -17.29
C ASP A 42 33.51 38.18 -17.77
N PHE A 43 33.22 39.43 -18.08
CA PHE A 43 31.96 39.88 -18.66
C PHE A 43 32.25 40.83 -19.82
N SER A 44 31.83 40.45 -21.02
CA SER A 44 31.93 41.28 -22.22
C SER A 44 30.58 41.93 -22.48
N PRO A 45 30.40 43.23 -22.19
CA PRO A 45 29.13 43.90 -22.43
C PRO A 45 28.81 43.92 -23.93
N PRO A 46 27.53 43.74 -24.33
CA PRO A 46 27.14 43.69 -25.75
C PRO A 46 27.34 45.02 -26.47
N GLU A 47 27.30 46.15 -25.74
CA GLU A 47 27.55 47.49 -26.28
C GLU A 47 28.44 48.30 -25.32
N LYS A 48 28.83 49.51 -25.74
CA LYS A 48 29.64 50.41 -24.91
C LYS A 48 28.89 50.82 -23.63
N ILE A 49 29.55 50.69 -22.48
CA ILE A 49 29.06 51.18 -21.18
C ILE A 49 29.13 52.71 -21.17
N ASN A 50 28.00 53.38 -20.96
CA ASN A 50 27.94 54.84 -20.82
C ASN A 50 27.95 55.28 -19.35
N HIS A 51 27.12 54.63 -18.52
CA HIS A 51 27.00 54.91 -17.09
C HIS A 51 26.90 53.61 -16.32
N PHE A 52 27.35 53.67 -15.07
CA PHE A 52 27.47 52.52 -14.19
C PHE A 52 27.20 52.98 -12.75
N ALA A 53 26.34 52.26 -12.03
CA ALA A 53 26.00 52.50 -10.64
C ALA A 53 25.91 51.15 -9.90
N VAL A 54 26.52 51.07 -8.72
CA VAL A 54 26.48 49.86 -7.88
C VAL A 54 26.12 50.26 -6.47
N CYS A 55 25.15 49.56 -5.89
CA CYS A 55 24.79 49.70 -4.49
C CYS A 55 24.07 48.43 -4.00
N ASN A 56 24.30 48.04 -2.74
CA ASN A 56 23.69 46.86 -2.12
C ASN A 56 23.74 45.59 -2.98
N ASN A 57 24.90 45.29 -3.53
CA ASN A 57 25.11 44.13 -4.42
C ASN A 57 24.28 44.15 -5.73
N GLN A 58 23.61 45.26 -6.04
CA GLN A 58 22.92 45.48 -7.31
C GLN A 58 23.78 46.39 -8.19
N LEU A 59 24.04 45.92 -9.39
CA LEU A 59 24.77 46.65 -10.43
C LEU A 59 23.77 47.08 -11.51
N CYS A 60 23.75 48.36 -11.83
CA CYS A 60 22.99 48.92 -12.95
C CYS A 60 23.94 49.61 -13.91
N MET A 61 23.95 49.21 -15.17
CA MET A 61 24.75 49.86 -16.21
C MET A 61 23.91 50.19 -17.43
N SER A 62 24.13 51.35 -18.04
CA SER A 62 23.50 51.71 -19.31
C SER A 62 24.45 51.38 -20.46
N LEU A 63 23.95 50.63 -21.44
CA LEU A 63 24.66 50.14 -22.61
C LEU A 63 24.09 50.85 -23.86
N GLY A 64 24.98 51.39 -24.68
CA GLY A 64 24.66 52.09 -25.93
C GLY A 64 23.48 53.07 -25.86
N LYS A 65 22.46 52.92 -26.71
CA LYS A 65 21.42 53.96 -26.83
C LYS A 65 20.23 53.76 -25.90
N ASP A 66 19.73 52.54 -25.77
CA ASP A 66 18.42 52.25 -25.18
C ASP A 66 18.44 51.10 -24.17
N THR A 67 19.60 50.50 -23.91
CA THR A 67 19.68 49.30 -23.09
C THR A 67 20.16 49.64 -21.67
N LEU A 68 19.45 49.12 -20.67
CA LEU A 68 19.90 49.10 -19.29
C LEU A 68 20.08 47.65 -18.84
N LEU A 69 21.26 47.31 -18.33
CA LEU A 69 21.57 46.00 -17.78
C LEU A 69 21.63 46.06 -16.26
N ARG A 70 20.88 45.18 -15.60
CA ARG A 70 20.90 45.00 -14.14
C ARG A 70 21.49 43.64 -13.80
N ILE A 71 22.44 43.61 -12.88
CA ILE A 71 23.10 42.38 -12.45
C ILE A 71 23.02 42.31 -10.92
N ASP A 72 22.49 41.20 -10.42
CA ASP A 72 22.64 40.86 -9.01
C ASP A 72 24.02 40.24 -8.83
N LEU A 73 24.91 40.92 -8.10
CA LEU A 73 26.28 40.46 -7.93
C LEU A 73 26.39 39.17 -7.09
N ALA A 74 25.33 38.77 -6.37
CA ALA A 74 25.26 37.46 -5.73
C ALA A 74 24.91 36.33 -6.72
N LYS A 75 24.29 36.66 -7.86
CA LYS A 75 23.85 35.72 -8.90
C LYS A 75 24.12 36.29 -10.30
N PRO A 76 25.40 36.45 -10.69
CA PRO A 76 25.78 37.16 -11.91
C PRO A 76 25.34 36.45 -13.21
N ASP A 77 25.06 35.15 -13.15
CA ASP A 77 24.75 34.31 -14.33
C ASP A 77 23.40 34.63 -14.99
N ARG A 78 22.56 35.46 -14.37
CA ARG A 78 21.23 35.83 -14.89
C ARG A 78 21.07 37.35 -14.97
N PRO A 79 21.82 38.03 -15.86
CA PRO A 79 21.70 39.46 -16.03
C PRO A 79 20.31 39.81 -16.60
N ASN A 80 19.77 40.92 -16.14
CA ASN A 80 18.44 41.38 -16.48
C ASN A 80 18.53 42.61 -17.40
N GLN A 81 18.20 42.42 -18.67
CA GLN A 81 18.21 43.47 -19.69
C GLN A 81 16.85 44.16 -19.78
N VAL A 82 16.86 45.49 -19.74
CA VAL A 82 15.68 46.34 -19.81
C VAL A 82 15.85 47.35 -20.93
N GLU A 83 14.91 47.34 -21.88
CA GLU A 83 14.83 48.36 -22.93
C GLU A 83 14.16 49.62 -22.39
N LEU A 84 14.77 50.77 -22.63
CA LEU A 84 14.31 52.07 -22.16
C LEU A 84 13.25 52.69 -23.08
N GLY A 85 13.03 52.13 -24.28
CA GLY A 85 11.93 52.41 -25.22
C GLY A 85 11.81 53.87 -25.66
N ARG A 86 12.74 54.39 -26.49
CA ARG A 86 12.84 55.85 -26.77
C ARG A 86 13.14 56.24 -28.21
N LYS A 87 13.05 57.55 -28.47
CA LYS A 87 13.38 58.24 -29.74
C LYS A 87 14.90 58.35 -29.93
N GLU A 88 15.34 58.48 -31.20
CA GLU A 88 16.73 58.27 -31.65
C GLU A 88 17.83 59.11 -30.96
N ASP A 89 17.50 60.21 -30.28
CA ASP A 89 18.47 61.15 -29.66
C ASP A 89 18.57 61.11 -28.13
N SER A 90 17.81 60.27 -27.42
CA SER A 90 17.81 60.27 -25.95
C SER A 90 18.88 59.36 -25.35
N ARG A 91 20.01 59.94 -24.87
CA ARG A 91 21.06 59.21 -24.15
C ARG A 91 20.88 59.31 -22.63
N VAL A 92 21.34 58.31 -21.89
CA VAL A 92 21.41 58.38 -20.43
C VAL A 92 22.47 59.41 -20.04
N HIS A 93 22.11 60.38 -19.21
CA HIS A 93 23.00 61.40 -18.63
C HIS A 93 23.56 60.97 -17.28
N LYS A 94 22.71 60.43 -16.39
CA LYS A 94 23.11 59.93 -15.05
C LYS A 94 22.17 58.83 -14.55
N LEU A 95 22.73 57.93 -13.74
CA LEU A 95 22.02 56.88 -13.01
C LEU A 95 22.12 57.16 -11.50
N PHE A 96 20.98 57.16 -10.82
CA PHE A 96 20.89 57.33 -9.37
C PHE A 96 20.23 56.08 -8.79
N LEU A 97 21.07 55.21 -8.22
CA LEU A 97 20.62 54.01 -7.51
C LEU A 97 20.49 54.35 -6.02
N ASP A 98 19.42 53.89 -5.38
CA ASP A 98 19.26 54.09 -3.95
C ASP A 98 20.15 53.16 -3.12
N PRO A 99 20.41 53.49 -1.83
CA PRO A 99 21.25 52.68 -0.95
C PRO A 99 20.82 51.22 -0.76
N THR A 100 19.54 50.90 -0.97
CA THR A 100 19.01 49.53 -0.89
C THR A 100 19.08 48.78 -2.23
N GLY A 101 19.38 49.45 -3.34
CA GLY A 101 19.38 48.88 -4.68
C GLY A 101 17.98 48.58 -5.25
N SER A 102 16.92 49.07 -4.61
CA SER A 102 15.52 48.83 -4.98
C SER A 102 14.97 49.86 -5.99
N HIS A 103 15.50 51.08 -5.98
CA HIS A 103 15.01 52.20 -6.77
C HIS A 103 16.13 52.81 -7.63
N LEU A 104 15.89 52.89 -8.93
CA LEU A 104 16.77 53.53 -9.89
C LEU A 104 16.06 54.70 -10.56
N VAL A 105 16.64 55.90 -10.46
CA VAL A 105 16.24 57.08 -11.21
C VAL A 105 17.26 57.32 -12.33
N ILE A 106 16.78 57.51 -13.55
CA ILE A 106 17.58 57.63 -14.76
C ILE A 106 17.31 59.02 -15.34
N SER A 107 18.32 59.89 -15.35
CA SER A 107 18.26 61.22 -15.97
C SER A 107 18.77 61.15 -17.39
N LEU A 108 18.07 61.77 -18.34
CA LEU A 108 18.38 61.75 -19.77
C LEU A 108 18.90 63.09 -20.26
N SER A 109 19.70 63.06 -21.33
CA SER A 109 20.18 64.26 -22.02
C SER A 109 19.04 65.16 -22.52
N THR A 110 17.85 64.58 -22.73
CA THR A 110 16.63 65.29 -23.14
C THR A 110 15.89 65.97 -21.99
N SER A 111 16.45 65.99 -20.77
CA SER A 111 15.76 66.47 -19.55
C SER A 111 14.46 65.72 -19.23
N GLU A 112 14.37 64.47 -19.68
CA GLU A 112 13.38 63.51 -19.22
C GLU A 112 13.97 62.63 -18.12
N CYS A 113 13.13 62.20 -17.20
CA CYS A 113 13.54 61.43 -16.04
C CYS A 113 12.73 60.15 -15.98
N LEU A 114 13.41 59.01 -15.89
CA LEU A 114 12.76 57.72 -15.78
C LEU A 114 13.01 57.09 -14.41
N TYR A 115 12.12 56.19 -14.04
CA TYR A 115 12.18 55.41 -12.82
C TYR A 115 12.03 53.93 -13.14
N LEU A 116 12.85 53.13 -12.48
CA LEU A 116 12.81 51.68 -12.54
C LEU A 116 12.96 51.11 -11.13
N ASN A 117 12.01 50.28 -10.73
CA ASN A 117 12.11 49.52 -9.48
C ASN A 117 12.76 48.16 -9.76
N ARG A 118 13.52 47.63 -8.79
CA ARG A 118 14.19 46.31 -8.86
C ARG A 118 13.24 45.19 -9.27
N ASN A 119 12.01 45.21 -8.78
CA ASN A 119 11.00 44.17 -9.02
C ASN A 119 10.22 44.36 -10.34
N THR A 120 10.54 45.40 -11.12
CA THR A 120 9.82 45.74 -12.36
C THR A 120 10.75 45.73 -13.56
N GLN A 121 10.25 45.28 -14.72
CA GLN A 121 10.96 45.37 -16.00
C GLN A 121 10.54 46.58 -16.84
N LYS A 122 9.34 47.11 -16.59
CA LYS A 122 8.81 48.22 -17.36
C LYS A 122 9.26 49.55 -16.75
N VAL A 123 9.91 50.35 -17.57
CA VAL A 123 10.43 51.66 -17.20
C VAL A 123 9.29 52.67 -17.14
N ARG A 124 9.26 53.50 -16.09
CA ARG A 124 8.24 54.53 -15.88
C ARG A 124 8.82 55.92 -16.18
N SER A 125 8.12 56.73 -16.96
CA SER A 125 8.49 58.15 -17.13
C SER A 125 7.94 59.01 -16.00
N LEU A 126 8.77 59.90 -15.47
CA LEU A 126 8.44 60.84 -14.40
C LEU A 126 8.16 62.22 -14.99
N SER A 127 6.88 62.49 -15.26
CA SER A 127 6.43 63.77 -15.84
C SER A 127 6.68 64.98 -14.94
N ARG A 128 6.77 64.78 -13.62
CA ARG A 128 6.95 65.85 -12.62
C ARG A 128 8.24 66.67 -12.82
N TRP A 129 9.27 66.08 -13.41
CA TRP A 129 10.57 66.73 -13.63
C TRP A 129 10.89 66.93 -15.11
N ARG A 130 9.89 66.79 -16.00
CA ARG A 130 10.09 66.99 -17.44
C ARG A 130 10.57 68.42 -17.71
N GLY A 131 11.66 68.55 -18.45
CA GLY A 131 12.27 69.85 -18.79
C GLY A 131 13.35 70.29 -17.80
N HIS A 132 13.58 69.54 -16.71
CA HIS A 132 14.69 69.77 -15.80
C HIS A 132 15.70 68.63 -15.88
N LEU A 133 16.96 68.97 -16.17
CA LEU A 133 18.06 67.99 -16.15
C LEU A 133 18.43 67.69 -14.70
N ILE A 134 18.22 66.44 -14.26
CA ILE A 134 18.57 66.02 -12.89
C ILE A 134 20.07 65.74 -12.79
N GLU A 135 20.69 66.38 -11.81
CA GLU A 135 22.12 66.30 -11.53
C GLU A 135 22.44 65.49 -10.26
N SER A 136 21.51 65.47 -9.30
CA SER A 136 21.67 64.78 -8.02
C SER A 136 20.34 64.30 -7.44
N VAL A 137 20.38 63.18 -6.72
CA VAL A 137 19.24 62.64 -5.95
C VAL A 137 19.72 62.31 -4.53
N GLY A 138 19.12 62.96 -3.54
CA GLY A 138 19.29 62.69 -2.12
C GLY A 138 18.26 61.69 -1.62
N TRP A 139 18.75 60.53 -1.18
CA TRP A 139 17.92 59.43 -0.69
C TRP A 139 17.77 59.48 0.84
N ASN A 140 16.54 59.57 1.35
CA ASN A 140 16.31 59.36 2.77
C ASN A 140 16.63 57.89 3.14
N LYS A 141 17.45 57.72 4.19
CA LYS A 141 17.94 56.42 4.67
C LYS A 141 16.98 55.70 5.63
N LEU A 142 16.01 56.41 6.21
CA LEU A 142 15.18 55.89 7.31
C LEU A 142 13.75 55.50 6.89
N LEU A 143 13.15 56.21 5.93
CA LEU A 143 11.72 56.09 5.58
C LEU A 143 11.46 55.34 4.27
N ARG A 144 12.44 54.58 3.78
CA ARG A 144 12.38 53.88 2.49
C ARG A 144 12.00 52.42 2.68
N THR A 145 11.22 51.88 1.76
CA THR A 145 10.91 50.44 1.63
C THR A 145 11.18 49.99 0.19
N GLU A 146 11.13 48.70 -0.11
CA GLU A 146 11.30 48.21 -1.49
C GLU A 146 10.26 48.77 -2.49
N THR A 147 9.10 49.20 -1.97
CA THR A 147 7.96 49.68 -2.76
C THR A 147 7.78 51.20 -2.71
N ASN A 148 8.45 51.89 -1.78
CA ASN A 148 8.35 53.33 -1.57
C ASN A 148 9.74 53.94 -1.38
N THR A 149 10.07 54.96 -2.18
CA THR A 149 11.35 55.68 -2.04
C THR A 149 11.49 56.44 -0.72
N GLY A 150 10.39 56.64 0.02
CA GLY A 150 10.28 57.69 1.03
C GLY A 150 10.46 59.08 0.39
N PRO A 151 10.55 60.14 1.20
CA PRO A 151 10.89 61.47 0.71
C PRO A 151 12.31 61.48 0.13
N ILE A 152 12.44 62.05 -1.06
CA ILE A 152 13.68 62.19 -1.81
C ILE A 152 13.86 63.65 -2.23
N LEU A 153 15.12 64.09 -2.22
CA LEU A 153 15.50 65.41 -2.72
C LEU A 153 16.09 65.25 -4.11
N VAL A 154 15.69 66.10 -5.05
CA VAL A 154 16.16 66.05 -6.43
C VAL A 154 16.70 67.41 -6.83
N GLY A 155 18.01 67.47 -7.08
CA GLY A 155 18.70 68.67 -7.53
C GLY A 155 18.84 68.70 -9.05
N THR A 156 18.50 69.83 -9.65
CA THR A 156 18.54 70.07 -11.10
C THR A 156 19.73 70.94 -11.51
N SER A 157 20.11 70.92 -12.78
CA SER A 157 21.17 71.78 -13.33
C SER A 157 20.86 73.29 -13.25
N GLN A 158 19.59 73.64 -13.07
CA GLN A 158 19.12 75.02 -12.91
C GLN A 158 19.17 75.50 -11.45
N GLY A 159 19.66 74.67 -10.52
CA GLY A 159 19.73 75.01 -9.10
C GLY A 159 18.41 74.83 -8.33
N ILE A 160 17.37 74.27 -8.97
CA ILE A 160 16.09 73.95 -8.32
C ILE A 160 16.23 72.63 -7.57
N ILE A 161 15.73 72.60 -6.33
CA ILE A 161 15.61 71.40 -5.50
C ILE A 161 14.13 71.03 -5.36
N PHE A 162 13.78 69.80 -5.72
CA PHE A 162 12.45 69.23 -5.52
C PHE A 162 12.45 68.25 -4.35
N GLU A 163 11.41 68.31 -3.52
CA GLU A 163 11.04 67.22 -2.62
C GLU A 163 9.93 66.38 -3.27
N ALA A 164 10.13 65.06 -3.33
CA ALA A 164 9.19 64.14 -3.93
C ALA A 164 9.18 62.78 -3.22
N GLU A 165 8.16 61.98 -3.49
CA GLU A 165 8.06 60.59 -3.08
C GLU A 165 7.52 59.78 -4.26
N ILE A 166 8.07 58.60 -4.49
CA ILE A 166 7.59 57.65 -5.50
C ILE A 166 6.99 56.46 -4.75
N SER A 167 5.66 56.48 -4.60
CA SER A 167 4.87 55.47 -3.89
C SER A 167 3.58 55.09 -4.64
N PRO A 168 2.93 53.96 -4.27
CA PRO A 168 1.61 53.61 -4.79
C PRO A 168 0.54 54.65 -4.42
N ILE A 169 -0.41 54.87 -5.33
CA ILE A 169 -1.52 55.83 -5.17
C ILE A 169 -2.55 55.34 -4.15
N SER A 170 -2.88 54.05 -4.18
CA SER A 170 -3.86 53.43 -3.27
C SER A 170 -3.59 51.94 -3.13
N ILE A 171 -3.98 51.38 -1.98
CA ILE A 171 -3.90 49.95 -1.68
C ILE A 171 -5.27 49.46 -1.25
N VAL A 172 -5.67 48.29 -1.77
CA VAL A 172 -6.91 47.59 -1.37
C VAL A 172 -6.59 46.15 -1.02
N LEU A 173 -7.16 45.66 0.09
CA LEU A 173 -7.02 44.28 0.52
C LEU A 173 -8.24 43.44 0.09
N THR A 174 -7.96 42.26 -0.45
CA THR A 174 -8.92 41.18 -0.70
C THR A 174 -8.64 40.03 0.27
N GLN A 175 -9.27 38.87 0.08
CA GLN A 175 -9.11 37.77 1.04
C GLN A 175 -7.70 37.16 0.98
N PHE A 176 -7.13 37.05 -0.22
CA PHE A 176 -5.83 36.42 -0.49
C PHE A 176 -4.85 37.32 -1.26
N HIS A 177 -5.24 38.56 -1.58
CA HIS A 177 -4.41 39.48 -2.35
C HIS A 177 -4.46 40.91 -1.78
N PHE A 178 -3.46 41.70 -2.15
CA PHE A 178 -3.54 43.14 -2.05
C PHE A 178 -3.31 43.75 -3.43
N LEU A 179 -4.16 44.70 -3.79
CA LEU A 179 -4.07 45.44 -5.03
C LEU A 179 -3.31 46.74 -4.76
N LEU A 180 -2.31 47.02 -5.58
CA LEU A 180 -1.56 48.26 -5.62
C LEU A 180 -1.99 49.06 -6.84
N LEU A 181 -2.57 50.24 -6.63
CA LEU A 181 -2.78 51.22 -7.68
C LEU A 181 -1.49 52.02 -7.86
N LEU A 182 -0.86 51.86 -9.01
CA LEU A 182 0.27 52.66 -9.45
C LEU A 182 -0.20 53.70 -10.49
N PRO A 183 0.60 54.74 -10.79
CA PRO A 183 0.19 55.81 -11.69
C PRO A 183 -0.13 55.41 -13.13
N ASP A 184 0.33 54.24 -13.58
CA ASP A 184 0.13 53.71 -14.93
C ASP A 184 -0.49 52.31 -14.97
N ARG A 185 -0.75 51.69 -13.81
CA ARG A 185 -1.19 50.29 -13.74
C ARG A 185 -1.78 49.92 -12.38
N VAL A 186 -2.43 48.77 -12.33
CA VAL A 186 -2.85 48.09 -11.11
C VAL A 186 -2.16 46.74 -11.05
N LYS A 187 -1.62 46.40 -9.88
CA LYS A 187 -1.03 45.08 -9.61
C LYS A 187 -1.77 44.39 -8.49
N ALA A 188 -2.18 43.14 -8.68
CA ALA A 188 -2.65 42.28 -7.59
C ALA A 188 -1.52 41.34 -7.17
N ILE A 189 -1.17 41.38 -5.89
CA ILE A 189 -0.09 40.58 -5.31
C ILE A 189 -0.72 39.62 -4.29
N CYS A 190 -0.36 38.34 -4.37
CA CYS A 190 -0.83 37.34 -3.41
C CYS A 190 -0.18 37.56 -2.04
N THR A 191 -0.99 37.56 -0.98
CA THR A 191 -0.51 37.73 0.39
C THR A 191 0.26 36.51 0.90
N LEU A 192 0.03 35.34 0.29
CA LEU A 192 0.67 34.10 0.71
C LEU A 192 2.13 34.02 0.23
N ASN A 193 2.38 34.26 -1.07
CA ASN A 193 3.70 34.04 -1.67
C ASN A 193 4.38 35.30 -2.23
N GLY A 194 3.71 36.46 -2.20
CA GLY A 194 4.24 37.73 -2.72
C GLY A 194 4.34 37.82 -4.25
N GLN A 195 3.82 36.85 -5.00
CA GLN A 195 3.85 36.88 -6.46
C GLN A 195 2.75 37.79 -7.02
N VAL A 196 3.05 38.43 -8.16
CA VAL A 196 2.08 39.22 -8.92
C VAL A 196 1.17 38.26 -9.69
N VAL A 197 -0.09 38.19 -9.30
CA VAL A 197 -1.09 37.28 -9.90
C VAL A 197 -1.81 37.96 -11.06
N TYR A 198 -1.88 39.29 -11.03
CA TYR A 198 -2.55 40.08 -12.06
C TYR A 198 -1.89 41.46 -12.21
N GLU A 199 -1.75 41.91 -13.45
CA GLU A 199 -1.24 43.24 -13.79
C GLU A 199 -2.08 43.83 -14.92
N ASP A 200 -2.66 45.00 -14.68
CA ASP A 200 -3.47 45.73 -15.66
C ASP A 200 -2.88 47.11 -15.91
N VAL A 201 -2.55 47.41 -17.16
CA VAL A 201 -1.88 48.66 -17.56
C VAL A 201 -2.91 49.62 -18.09
N PHE A 202 -2.96 50.82 -17.52
CA PHE A 202 -3.87 51.87 -17.96
C PHE A 202 -3.21 52.75 -19.02
N PRO A 203 -3.78 52.81 -20.24
CA PRO A 203 -3.31 53.75 -21.26
C PRO A 203 -3.59 55.20 -20.85
N ASP A 204 -2.68 56.12 -21.22
CA ASP A 204 -2.82 57.57 -20.96
C ASP A 204 -4.12 58.20 -21.52
N LYS A 205 -4.83 57.48 -22.41
CA LYS A 205 -6.12 57.89 -22.98
C LYS A 205 -7.18 58.22 -21.92
N PHE A 206 -7.12 57.56 -20.77
CA PHE A 206 -8.10 57.72 -19.70
C PHE A 206 -7.74 58.80 -18.67
N GLY A 207 -6.64 59.54 -18.87
CA GLY A 207 -6.15 60.55 -17.93
C GLY A 207 -5.44 59.95 -16.72
N THR A 208 -5.07 60.77 -15.73
CA THR A 208 -4.29 60.28 -14.59
C THR A 208 -5.14 59.42 -13.65
N LEU A 209 -4.59 58.29 -13.19
CA LEU A 209 -5.21 57.45 -12.15
C LEU A 209 -5.24 58.22 -10.83
N LYS A 210 -6.40 58.24 -10.16
CA LYS A 210 -6.58 59.03 -8.93
C LYS A 210 -6.70 58.17 -7.69
N LYS A 211 -7.61 57.19 -7.68
CA LYS A 211 -7.82 56.36 -6.49
C LYS A 211 -8.50 55.05 -6.83
N MET A 212 -8.24 54.06 -5.98
CA MET A 212 -8.91 52.75 -5.95
C MET A 212 -9.62 52.60 -4.60
N ILE A 213 -10.86 52.13 -4.63
CA ILE A 213 -11.77 51.99 -3.48
C ILE A 213 -12.41 50.60 -3.54
N LYS A 214 -12.52 49.92 -2.39
CA LYS A 214 -13.28 48.67 -2.27
C LYS A 214 -14.62 48.95 -1.62
N ASP A 215 -15.68 48.40 -2.20
CA ASP A 215 -16.99 48.35 -1.57
C ASP A 215 -16.95 47.43 -0.34
N PRO A 216 -17.20 47.93 0.88
CA PRO A 216 -17.19 47.12 2.09
C PRO A 216 -18.24 46.01 2.09
N ALA A 217 -19.38 46.21 1.44
CA ALA A 217 -20.51 45.26 1.45
C ALA A 217 -20.48 44.32 0.24
N GLY A 218 -20.28 44.86 -0.96
CA GLY A 218 -20.26 44.07 -2.21
C GLY A 218 -18.90 43.49 -2.58
N GLY A 219 -17.82 43.88 -1.91
CA GLY A 219 -16.47 43.37 -2.15
C GLY A 219 -15.84 43.77 -3.50
N LEU A 220 -16.56 44.54 -4.32
CA LEU A 220 -16.14 45.02 -5.62
C LEU A 220 -15.08 46.12 -5.48
N VAL A 221 -14.11 46.11 -6.39
CA VAL A 221 -13.05 47.13 -6.42
C VAL A 221 -13.32 48.10 -7.55
N TRP A 222 -13.31 49.38 -7.23
CA TRP A 222 -13.59 50.49 -8.14
C TRP A 222 -12.36 51.37 -8.27
N ILE A 223 -12.06 51.78 -9.50
CA ILE A 223 -10.94 52.66 -9.82
C ILE A 223 -11.46 53.79 -10.68
N TYR A 224 -11.11 55.03 -10.34
CA TYR A 224 -11.44 56.17 -11.18
C TYR A 224 -10.19 56.94 -11.60
N THR A 225 -10.22 57.37 -12.86
CA THR A 225 -9.27 58.29 -13.47
C THR A 225 -9.93 59.67 -13.59
N GLU A 226 -9.24 60.64 -14.18
CA GLU A 226 -9.82 61.95 -14.50
C GLU A 226 -10.98 61.88 -15.50
N LYS A 227 -11.06 60.83 -16.33
CA LYS A 227 -11.99 60.74 -17.45
C LYS A 227 -12.86 59.48 -17.48
N ALA A 228 -12.59 58.49 -16.64
CA ALA A 228 -13.29 57.20 -16.66
C ALA A 228 -13.35 56.54 -15.28
N VAL A 229 -14.32 55.63 -15.12
CA VAL A 229 -14.50 54.79 -13.92
C VAL A 229 -14.51 53.33 -14.34
N PHE A 230 -13.77 52.50 -13.62
CA PHE A 230 -13.57 51.08 -13.88
C PHE A 230 -14.01 50.24 -12.68
N ARG A 231 -14.60 49.07 -12.96
CA ARG A 231 -15.07 48.11 -11.95
C ARG A 231 -14.39 46.78 -12.14
N TYR A 232 -13.68 46.31 -11.11
CA TYR A 232 -13.04 45.00 -11.06
C TYR A 232 -13.93 44.00 -10.34
N HIS A 233 -14.16 42.87 -11.00
CA HIS A 233 -14.88 41.73 -10.44
C HIS A 233 -13.87 40.69 -9.99
N ILE A 234 -13.81 40.43 -8.67
CA ILE A 234 -12.98 39.36 -8.12
C ILE A 234 -13.85 38.11 -8.08
N GLN A 235 -13.60 37.16 -8.97
CA GLN A 235 -14.34 35.89 -9.03
C GLN A 235 -13.43 34.72 -8.68
N ARG A 236 -13.90 33.85 -7.78
CA ARG A 236 -13.22 32.61 -7.35
C ARG A 236 -11.76 32.86 -6.91
N GLU A 237 -11.55 33.82 -6.02
CA GLU A 237 -10.23 34.18 -5.49
C GLU A 237 -9.48 32.98 -4.88
N ALA A 238 -10.22 32.02 -4.32
CA ALA A 238 -9.66 30.80 -3.71
C ALA A 238 -9.24 29.70 -4.71
N ARG A 239 -9.45 29.89 -6.02
CA ARG A 239 -9.31 28.83 -7.04
C ARG A 239 -7.93 28.14 -7.02
N ASP A 240 -6.87 28.93 -6.92
CA ASP A 240 -5.50 28.45 -7.02
C ASP A 240 -4.77 28.51 -5.65
N VAL A 241 -5.51 28.82 -4.58
CA VAL A 241 -4.98 28.90 -3.21
C VAL A 241 -4.47 27.55 -2.71
N TRP A 242 -5.09 26.44 -3.16
CA TRP A 242 -4.62 25.10 -2.81
C TRP A 242 -3.21 24.80 -3.36
N GLN A 243 -2.87 25.30 -4.56
CA GLN A 243 -1.52 25.15 -5.14
C GLN A 243 -0.49 25.92 -4.30
N MET A 244 -0.87 27.09 -3.79
CA MET A 244 -0.04 27.88 -2.90
C MET A 244 0.22 27.12 -1.60
N TYR A 245 -0.82 26.64 -0.91
CA TYR A 245 -0.65 25.87 0.32
C TYR A 245 0.12 24.57 0.11
N MET A 246 -0.08 23.90 -1.03
CA MET A 246 0.70 22.73 -1.43
C MET A 246 2.18 23.08 -1.59
N SER A 247 2.52 24.21 -2.23
CA SER A 247 3.91 24.66 -2.38
C SER A 247 4.60 25.03 -1.05
N MET A 248 3.80 25.38 -0.04
CA MET A 248 4.26 25.70 1.32
C MET A 248 4.26 24.48 2.26
N ASN A 249 4.04 23.27 1.74
CA ASN A 249 3.90 22.02 2.51
C ASN A 249 2.77 22.05 3.57
N LYS A 250 1.77 22.93 3.40
CA LYS A 250 0.58 22.99 4.28
C LYS A 250 -0.57 22.20 3.66
N PHE A 251 -0.40 20.88 3.62
CA PHE A 251 -1.32 19.97 2.91
C PHE A 251 -2.73 19.96 3.49
N ASP A 252 -2.90 20.07 4.81
CA ASP A 252 -4.23 20.09 5.43
C ASP A 252 -5.09 21.25 4.95
N LEU A 253 -4.52 22.46 4.93
CA LEU A 253 -5.20 23.63 4.37
C LEU A 253 -5.47 23.45 2.87
N ALA A 254 -4.52 22.90 2.11
CA ALA A 254 -4.72 22.66 0.69
C ALA A 254 -5.93 21.72 0.42
N LYS A 255 -6.09 20.65 1.22
CA LYS A 255 -7.22 19.72 1.13
C LYS A 255 -8.56 20.40 1.39
N GLU A 256 -8.63 21.37 2.30
CA GLU A 256 -9.87 22.13 2.57
C GLU A 256 -10.35 22.90 1.34
N TYR A 257 -9.42 23.52 0.59
CA TYR A 257 -9.74 24.25 -0.64
C TYR A 257 -9.96 23.33 -1.86
N CYS A 258 -9.67 22.03 -1.75
CA CYS A 258 -9.87 21.04 -2.82
C CYS A 258 -11.13 20.16 -2.67
N ARG A 259 -11.96 20.36 -1.63
CA ARG A 259 -13.10 19.46 -1.33
C ARG A 259 -14.07 19.27 -2.51
N ASP A 260 -14.30 20.32 -3.29
CA ASP A 260 -15.23 20.28 -4.42
C ASP A 260 -14.60 19.74 -5.72
N ARG A 261 -13.29 19.43 -5.73
CA ARG A 261 -12.55 19.03 -6.94
C ARG A 261 -11.66 17.80 -6.68
N PRO A 262 -12.13 16.61 -7.07
CA PRO A 262 -11.37 15.36 -6.89
C PRO A 262 -9.99 15.39 -7.56
N GLU A 263 -9.87 15.99 -8.74
CA GLU A 263 -8.60 16.11 -9.49
C GLU A 263 -7.56 16.93 -8.70
N CYS A 264 -7.97 18.04 -8.09
CA CYS A 264 -7.07 18.87 -7.28
C CYS A 264 -6.68 18.15 -5.97
N MET A 265 -7.62 17.42 -5.37
CA MET A 265 -7.36 16.62 -4.17
C MET A 265 -6.32 15.52 -4.44
N ASP A 266 -6.42 14.84 -5.59
CA ASP A 266 -5.45 13.82 -6.00
C ASP A 266 -4.03 14.38 -6.12
N MET A 267 -3.87 15.55 -6.76
CA MET A 267 -2.57 16.23 -6.86
C MET A 267 -1.98 16.61 -5.49
N VAL A 268 -2.82 17.10 -4.56
CA VAL A 268 -2.38 17.44 -3.20
C VAL A 268 -1.93 16.19 -2.45
N LEU A 269 -2.71 15.12 -2.51
CA LEU A 269 -2.38 13.84 -1.86
C LEU A 269 -1.11 13.21 -2.45
N ALA A 270 -0.92 13.28 -3.77
CA ALA A 270 0.30 12.79 -4.42
C ALA A 270 1.53 13.59 -3.95
N LYS A 271 1.42 14.91 -3.84
CA LYS A 271 2.52 15.76 -3.38
C LYS A 271 2.82 15.57 -1.90
N GLU A 272 1.79 15.41 -1.07
CA GLU A 272 1.93 15.07 0.35
C GLU A 272 2.59 13.71 0.54
N ALA A 273 2.17 12.71 -0.23
CA ALA A 273 2.75 11.37 -0.18
C ALA A 273 4.24 11.38 -0.55
N GLU A 274 4.61 12.15 -1.58
CA GLU A 274 6.01 12.33 -1.99
C GLU A 274 6.83 13.07 -0.91
N HIS A 275 6.27 14.12 -0.30
CA HIS A 275 6.93 14.82 0.81
C HIS A 275 7.16 13.88 2.01
N CYS A 276 6.16 13.10 2.40
CA CYS A 276 6.29 12.11 3.47
C CYS A 276 7.30 11.02 3.12
N PHE A 277 7.41 10.62 1.85
CA PHE A 277 8.41 9.66 1.38
C PHE A 277 9.84 10.22 1.53
N GLN A 278 10.06 11.47 1.13
CA GLN A 278 11.35 12.16 1.27
C GLN A 278 11.74 12.36 2.74
N ASP A 279 10.77 12.60 3.62
CA ASP A 279 10.95 12.69 5.08
C ASP A 279 11.19 11.33 5.77
N LYS A 280 11.23 10.22 5.02
CA LYS A 280 11.30 8.84 5.54
C LYS A 280 10.09 8.40 6.37
N ARG A 281 8.96 9.11 6.28
CA ARG A 281 7.67 8.74 6.88
C ARG A 281 6.89 7.83 5.91
N TYR A 282 7.44 6.63 5.67
CA TYR A 282 6.94 5.72 4.63
C TYR A 282 5.51 5.23 4.87
N LEU A 283 5.09 4.99 6.12
CA LEU A 283 3.73 4.55 6.44
C LEU A 283 2.67 5.61 6.10
N GLU A 284 2.94 6.88 6.42
CA GLU A 284 2.01 7.98 6.10
C GLU A 284 1.96 8.22 4.60
N SER A 285 3.11 8.13 3.92
CA SER A 285 3.22 8.17 2.46
C SER A 285 2.37 7.08 1.79
N ALA A 286 2.48 5.83 2.25
CA ALA A 286 1.69 4.70 1.76
C ALA A 286 0.17 4.94 1.91
N LYS A 287 -0.25 5.49 3.05
CA LYS A 287 -1.66 5.82 3.29
C LYS A 287 -2.20 6.88 2.35
N CYS A 288 -1.38 7.87 2.00
CA CYS A 288 -1.75 8.93 1.06
C CYS A 288 -1.77 8.41 -0.38
N TYR A 289 -0.71 7.69 -0.81
CA TYR A 289 -0.64 7.09 -2.14
C TYR A 289 -1.76 6.08 -2.43
N ALA A 290 -2.25 5.36 -1.41
CA ALA A 290 -3.36 4.43 -1.60
C ALA A 290 -4.68 5.11 -2.03
N LEU A 291 -4.83 6.40 -1.73
CA LEU A 291 -5.99 7.22 -2.09
C LEU A 291 -5.83 7.90 -3.45
N THR A 292 -4.63 7.89 -4.05
CA THR A 292 -4.38 8.56 -5.33
C THR A 292 -4.69 7.68 -6.54
N GLN A 293 -4.81 8.32 -7.71
CA GLN A 293 -4.97 7.69 -9.01
C GLN A 293 -3.63 7.49 -9.77
N ASN A 294 -2.50 7.69 -9.10
CA ASN A 294 -1.18 7.44 -9.68
C ASN A 294 -1.00 5.97 -10.09
N TYR A 295 -0.08 5.73 -11.03
CA TYR A 295 0.25 4.39 -11.52
C TYR A 295 0.69 3.50 -10.35
N PHE A 296 0.00 2.37 -10.20
CA PHE A 296 0.18 1.45 -9.09
C PHE A 296 1.59 0.88 -9.04
N GLU A 297 2.11 0.51 -10.22
CA GLU A 297 3.42 -0.11 -10.42
C GLU A 297 4.55 0.83 -10.01
N GLU A 298 4.44 2.11 -10.33
CA GLU A 298 5.45 3.11 -9.98
C GLU A 298 5.56 3.25 -8.45
N ILE A 299 4.43 3.34 -7.76
CA ILE A 299 4.40 3.48 -6.30
C ILE A 299 4.89 2.21 -5.62
N ALA A 300 4.44 1.05 -6.10
CA ALA A 300 4.89 -0.25 -5.62
C ALA A 300 6.42 -0.41 -5.74
N LEU A 301 6.97 -0.08 -6.92
CA LEU A 301 8.41 -0.14 -7.18
C LEU A 301 9.19 0.78 -6.22
N LYS A 302 8.71 2.01 -5.97
CA LYS A 302 9.33 2.95 -5.02
C LYS A 302 9.48 2.37 -3.62
N PHE A 303 8.45 1.69 -3.10
CA PHE A 303 8.53 1.06 -1.78
C PHE A 303 9.43 -0.20 -1.76
N ILE A 304 9.46 -0.96 -2.85
CA ILE A 304 10.35 -2.12 -3.02
C ILE A 304 11.82 -1.67 -3.05
N GLU A 305 12.15 -0.64 -3.83
CA GLU A 305 13.50 -0.07 -3.91
C GLU A 305 13.97 0.50 -2.58
N ALA A 306 13.07 1.11 -1.81
CA ALA A 306 13.34 1.61 -0.47
C ALA A 306 13.44 0.50 0.60
N LYS A 307 13.19 -0.77 0.25
CA LYS A 307 13.13 -1.94 1.14
C LYS A 307 12.17 -1.74 2.33
N GLN A 308 11.04 -1.07 2.10
CA GLN A 308 10.04 -0.76 3.13
C GLN A 308 8.81 -1.66 2.96
N GLU A 309 8.93 -2.92 3.43
CA GLU A 309 7.87 -3.93 3.30
C GLU A 309 6.58 -3.56 4.06
N GLU A 310 6.69 -2.98 5.26
CA GLU A 310 5.51 -2.60 6.06
C GLU A 310 4.71 -1.45 5.42
N ALA A 311 5.41 -0.49 4.79
CA ALA A 311 4.76 0.59 4.06
C ALA A 311 4.08 0.07 2.79
N LEU A 312 4.73 -0.85 2.08
CA LEU A 312 4.13 -1.52 0.93
C LEU A 312 2.88 -2.31 1.34
N LYS A 313 2.93 -3.07 2.44
CA LYS A 313 1.79 -3.79 3.01
C LYS A 313 0.60 -2.85 3.26
N GLU A 314 0.83 -1.72 3.94
CA GLU A 314 -0.21 -0.73 4.24
C GLU A 314 -0.80 -0.11 2.96
N PHE A 315 0.03 0.19 1.97
CA PHE A 315 -0.40 0.68 0.65
C PHE A 315 -1.32 -0.33 -0.04
N LEU A 316 -0.90 -1.60 -0.13
CA LEU A 316 -1.66 -2.66 -0.77
C LEU A 316 -3.00 -2.94 -0.06
N LEU A 317 -3.00 -2.97 1.29
CA LEU A 317 -4.22 -3.18 2.08
C LEU A 317 -5.24 -2.06 1.87
N LYS A 318 -4.79 -0.80 1.87
CA LYS A 318 -5.69 0.33 1.62
C LYS A 318 -6.18 0.36 0.18
N LYS A 319 -5.32 0.06 -0.79
CA LYS A 319 -5.73 -0.02 -2.19
C LYS A 319 -6.78 -1.12 -2.39
N LEU A 320 -6.54 -2.30 -1.83
CA LEU A 320 -7.48 -3.42 -1.84
C LEU A 320 -8.84 -3.05 -1.22
N ASN A 321 -8.84 -2.29 -0.12
CA ASN A 321 -10.08 -1.84 0.52
C ASN A 321 -10.90 -0.85 -0.32
N ASN A 322 -10.25 -0.08 -1.21
CA ASN A 322 -10.86 0.90 -2.10
C ASN A 322 -11.33 0.30 -3.43
N LEU A 323 -10.89 -0.91 -3.79
CA LEU A 323 -11.34 -1.59 -5.00
C LEU A 323 -12.79 -2.04 -4.91
N LYS A 324 -13.48 -2.05 -6.05
CA LYS A 324 -14.84 -2.56 -6.16
C LYS A 324 -14.82 -4.07 -6.32
N GLN A 325 -15.84 -4.77 -5.80
CA GLN A 325 -15.97 -6.23 -5.94
C GLN A 325 -16.02 -6.71 -7.41
N SER A 326 -16.32 -5.82 -8.36
CA SER A 326 -16.27 -6.11 -9.80
C SER A 326 -14.85 -6.34 -10.33
N GLU A 327 -13.82 -5.81 -9.69
CA GLU A 327 -12.43 -5.81 -10.16
C GLU A 327 -11.69 -7.10 -9.75
N LYS A 328 -12.28 -8.26 -10.07
CA LYS A 328 -11.83 -9.58 -9.57
C LYS A 328 -10.36 -9.89 -9.85
N THR A 329 -9.83 -9.51 -11.02
CA THR A 329 -8.42 -9.76 -11.40
C THR A 329 -7.46 -8.96 -10.53
N GLN A 330 -7.74 -7.68 -10.30
CA GLN A 330 -6.89 -6.82 -9.46
C GLN A 330 -6.94 -7.27 -8.00
N ILE A 331 -8.13 -7.63 -7.51
CA ILE A 331 -8.30 -8.21 -6.18
C ILE A 331 -7.48 -9.50 -6.05
N THR A 332 -7.55 -10.39 -7.04
CA THR A 332 -6.79 -11.65 -7.02
C THR A 332 -5.29 -11.40 -6.96
N LEU A 333 -4.78 -10.52 -7.81
CA LEU A 333 -3.35 -10.19 -7.83
C LEU A 333 -2.88 -9.59 -6.50
N LEU A 334 -3.64 -8.65 -5.95
CA LEU A 334 -3.32 -8.03 -4.66
C LEU A 334 -3.41 -9.00 -3.50
N VAL A 335 -4.41 -9.89 -3.47
CA VAL A 335 -4.59 -10.89 -2.40
C VAL A 335 -3.47 -11.91 -2.44
N THR A 336 -3.12 -12.43 -3.62
CA THR A 336 -2.01 -13.37 -3.77
C THR A 336 -0.69 -12.71 -3.37
N TRP A 337 -0.44 -11.47 -3.80
CA TRP A 337 0.78 -10.77 -3.44
C TRP A 337 0.86 -10.42 -1.95
N LEU A 338 -0.24 -9.96 -1.34
CA LEU A 338 -0.32 -9.74 0.10
C LEU A 338 -0.08 -11.03 0.89
N THR A 339 -0.63 -12.15 0.44
CA THR A 339 -0.41 -13.46 1.07
C THR A 339 1.06 -13.82 1.04
N GLU A 340 1.71 -13.69 -0.10
CA GLU A 340 3.16 -13.90 -0.24
C GLU A 340 3.97 -12.98 0.67
N LEU A 341 3.59 -11.70 0.78
CA LEU A 341 4.28 -10.74 1.64
C LEU A 341 4.13 -11.10 3.13
N TYR A 342 2.93 -11.46 3.58
CA TYR A 342 2.69 -11.93 4.94
C TYR A 342 3.50 -13.21 5.25
N LEU A 343 3.53 -14.18 4.34
CA LEU A 343 4.26 -15.43 4.55
C LEU A 343 5.78 -15.22 4.61
N ASN A 344 6.34 -14.43 3.69
CA ASN A 344 7.75 -14.04 3.75
C ASN A 344 8.09 -13.36 5.09
N ARG A 345 7.23 -12.44 5.55
CA ARG A 345 7.43 -11.75 6.82
C ARG A 345 7.38 -12.69 8.01
N LEU A 346 6.42 -13.62 8.03
CA LEU A 346 6.30 -14.64 9.08
C LEU A 346 7.51 -15.58 9.09
N GLY A 347 8.01 -16.02 7.92
CA GLY A 347 9.21 -16.86 7.82
C GLY A 347 10.48 -16.16 8.34
N LEU A 348 10.65 -14.87 8.03
CA LEU A 348 11.76 -14.06 8.57
C LEU A 348 11.67 -13.91 10.09
N LEU A 349 10.47 -13.68 10.62
CA LEU A 349 10.24 -13.50 12.06
C LEU A 349 10.33 -14.81 12.85
N GLN A 350 10.01 -15.95 12.23
CA GLN A 350 10.14 -17.28 12.83
C GLN A 350 11.61 -17.64 13.12
N SER A 351 12.54 -17.09 12.34
CA SER A 351 13.98 -17.35 12.49
C SER A 351 14.63 -16.52 13.62
N ASP A 352 13.91 -15.55 14.21
CA ASP A 352 14.46 -14.55 15.13
C ASP A 352 13.78 -14.66 16.51
N GLU A 353 14.39 -15.44 17.43
CA GLU A 353 13.82 -15.80 18.75
C GLU A 353 13.45 -14.58 19.62
N GLY A 354 14.06 -13.42 19.38
CA GLY A 354 13.79 -12.18 20.12
C GLY A 354 12.52 -11.43 19.70
N LYS A 355 11.80 -11.86 18.65
CA LYS A 355 10.64 -11.15 18.07
C LYS A 355 9.32 -11.91 18.14
N HIS A 356 9.20 -12.86 19.06
CA HIS A 356 8.00 -13.70 19.19
C HIS A 356 6.69 -12.89 19.36
N GLY A 357 6.73 -11.74 20.03
CA GLY A 357 5.55 -10.85 20.15
C GLY A 357 5.09 -10.29 18.80
N VAL A 358 6.02 -9.75 18.02
CA VAL A 358 5.73 -9.19 16.68
C VAL A 358 5.31 -10.28 15.69
N PHE A 359 5.88 -11.49 15.84
CA PHE A 359 5.45 -12.66 15.08
C PHE A 359 3.97 -12.99 15.34
N GLN A 360 3.56 -13.03 16.61
CA GLN A 360 2.18 -13.33 16.98
C GLN A 360 1.20 -12.25 16.50
N GLU A 361 1.55 -10.97 16.66
CA GLU A 361 0.76 -9.85 16.14
C GLU A 361 0.60 -9.93 14.62
N THR A 362 1.68 -10.19 13.88
CA THR A 362 1.66 -10.34 12.42
C THR A 362 0.84 -11.56 12.00
N ARG A 363 0.92 -12.67 12.74
CA ARG A 363 0.12 -13.88 12.47
C ARG A 363 -1.37 -13.62 12.70
N ASP A 364 -1.72 -12.88 13.74
CA ASP A 364 -3.10 -12.50 14.02
C ASP A 364 -3.66 -11.53 12.96
N GLU A 365 -2.85 -10.58 12.48
CA GLU A 365 -3.19 -9.72 11.34
C GLU A 365 -3.45 -10.55 10.07
N PHE A 366 -2.57 -11.49 9.76
CA PHE A 366 -2.70 -12.38 8.62
C PHE A 366 -3.98 -13.24 8.71
N ARG A 367 -4.26 -13.81 9.89
CA ARG A 367 -5.49 -14.59 10.12
C ARG A 367 -6.75 -13.75 9.97
N LYS A 368 -6.75 -12.51 10.49
CA LYS A 368 -7.83 -11.55 10.27
C LYS A 368 -8.01 -11.24 8.79
N PHE A 369 -6.92 -11.07 8.05
CA PHE A 369 -6.94 -10.85 6.60
C PHE A 369 -7.59 -12.03 5.85
N LEU A 370 -7.20 -13.27 6.16
CA LEU A 370 -7.78 -14.49 5.56
C LEU A 370 -9.28 -14.67 5.90
N SER A 371 -9.71 -14.22 7.09
CA SER A 371 -11.11 -14.30 7.52
C SER A 371 -12.02 -13.22 6.94
N SER A 372 -11.46 -12.22 6.25
CA SER A 372 -12.21 -11.05 5.77
C SER A 372 -13.24 -11.41 4.68
N SER A 373 -14.49 -10.97 4.88
CA SER A 373 -15.60 -11.26 3.96
C SER A 373 -15.42 -10.65 2.57
N LYS A 374 -14.69 -9.53 2.44
CA LYS A 374 -14.46 -8.86 1.15
C LYS A 374 -13.70 -9.72 0.14
N HIS A 375 -12.78 -10.56 0.61
CA HIS A 375 -11.89 -11.34 -0.26
C HIS A 375 -12.16 -12.85 -0.20
N LYS A 376 -13.17 -13.28 0.58
CA LYS A 376 -13.50 -14.70 0.75
C LYS A 376 -13.82 -15.41 -0.57
N GLU A 377 -14.56 -14.76 -1.47
CA GLU A 377 -14.86 -15.30 -2.80
C GLU A 377 -13.59 -15.48 -3.65
N CYS A 378 -12.68 -14.51 -3.58
CA CYS A 378 -11.40 -14.55 -4.29
C CYS A 378 -10.50 -15.69 -3.75
N LEU A 379 -10.43 -15.84 -2.43
CA LEU A 379 -9.68 -16.91 -1.77
C LEU A 379 -10.26 -18.29 -2.13
N TYR A 380 -11.58 -18.43 -2.20
CA TYR A 380 -12.24 -19.68 -2.58
C TYR A 380 -11.95 -20.09 -4.04
N ASN A 381 -11.98 -19.12 -4.96
CA ASN A 381 -11.71 -19.36 -6.37
C ASN A 381 -10.23 -19.70 -6.63
N ASN A 382 -9.31 -19.10 -5.87
CA ASN A 382 -7.87 -19.29 -6.03
C ASN A 382 -7.26 -20.19 -4.94
N ARG A 383 -8.06 -21.07 -4.32
CA ARG A 383 -7.65 -21.86 -3.15
C ARG A 383 -6.38 -22.68 -3.39
N THR A 384 -6.22 -23.24 -4.59
CA THR A 384 -5.06 -24.08 -4.96
C THR A 384 -3.76 -23.29 -4.89
N THR A 385 -3.72 -22.10 -5.48
CA THR A 385 -2.55 -21.23 -5.46
C THR A 385 -2.20 -20.82 -4.03
N ILE A 386 -3.20 -20.44 -3.22
CA ILE A 386 -2.96 -20.05 -1.83
C ILE A 386 -2.43 -21.24 -1.01
N TYR A 387 -2.93 -22.45 -1.25
CA TYR A 387 -2.39 -23.65 -0.63
C TYR A 387 -0.95 -23.93 -1.04
N ASP A 388 -0.61 -23.78 -2.32
CA ASP A 388 0.74 -23.99 -2.83
C ASP A 388 1.73 -22.99 -2.19
N LEU A 389 1.29 -21.74 -1.98
CA LEU A 389 2.07 -20.72 -1.25
C LEU A 389 2.22 -21.07 0.24
N LEU A 390 1.15 -21.50 0.92
CA LEU A 390 1.24 -21.89 2.33
C LEU A 390 2.16 -23.10 2.53
N ALA A 391 2.12 -24.05 1.61
CA ALA A 391 2.97 -25.24 1.63
C ALA A 391 4.45 -24.91 1.32
N SER A 392 4.73 -24.00 0.38
CA SER A 392 6.11 -23.62 0.04
C SER A 392 6.84 -22.93 1.20
N HIS A 393 6.10 -22.17 2.02
CA HIS A 393 6.62 -21.50 3.23
C HIS A 393 6.63 -22.41 4.47
N GLY A 394 6.14 -23.65 4.37
CA GLY A 394 6.16 -24.63 5.48
C GLY A 394 5.25 -24.27 6.65
N ASN A 395 4.27 -23.38 6.47
CA ASN A 395 3.43 -22.86 7.55
C ASN A 395 2.16 -23.71 7.72
N VAL A 396 2.34 -24.86 8.37
CA VAL A 396 1.34 -25.92 8.52
C VAL A 396 0.14 -25.47 9.36
N ASP A 397 0.36 -24.74 10.46
CA ASP A 397 -0.72 -24.24 11.34
C ASP A 397 -1.68 -23.29 10.60
N ASP A 398 -1.12 -22.36 9.83
CA ASP A 398 -1.92 -21.38 9.10
C ASP A 398 -2.60 -22.00 7.87
N MET A 399 -2.03 -23.08 7.31
CA MET A 399 -2.70 -23.91 6.31
C MET A 399 -3.96 -24.58 6.87
N VAL A 400 -3.89 -25.18 8.06
CA VAL A 400 -5.06 -25.76 8.73
C VAL A 400 -6.11 -24.69 9.00
N TYR A 401 -5.69 -23.53 9.52
CA TYR A 401 -6.59 -22.39 9.75
C TYR A 401 -7.30 -21.95 8.46
N PHE A 402 -6.56 -21.82 7.35
CA PHE A 402 -7.14 -21.47 6.06
C PHE A 402 -8.13 -22.53 5.55
N SER A 403 -7.80 -23.82 5.67
CA SER A 403 -8.70 -24.91 5.29
C SER A 403 -10.01 -24.90 6.09
N VAL A 404 -9.97 -24.55 7.39
CA VAL A 404 -11.19 -24.39 8.20
C VAL A 404 -12.05 -23.23 7.70
N ILE A 405 -11.46 -22.06 7.38
CA ILE A 405 -12.23 -20.91 6.87
C ILE A 405 -12.86 -21.22 5.50
N MET A 406 -12.13 -21.92 4.65
CA MET A 406 -12.58 -22.30 3.30
C MET A 406 -13.52 -23.52 3.31
N GLN A 407 -13.77 -24.13 4.47
CA GLN A 407 -14.58 -25.33 4.63
C GLN A 407 -14.04 -26.54 3.85
N ASP A 408 -12.73 -26.59 3.66
CA ASP A 408 -12.03 -27.69 2.99
C ASP A 408 -11.58 -28.73 4.04
N TYR A 409 -12.58 -29.42 4.60
CA TYR A 409 -12.36 -30.35 5.71
C TYR A 409 -11.57 -31.59 5.31
N GLU A 410 -11.53 -31.93 4.02
CA GLU A 410 -10.72 -33.04 3.51
C GLU A 410 -9.24 -32.84 3.83
N ARG A 411 -8.72 -31.63 3.56
CA ARG A 411 -7.33 -31.27 3.87
C ARG A 411 -7.07 -31.19 5.37
N VAL A 412 -8.00 -30.65 6.15
CA VAL A 412 -7.90 -30.57 7.62
C VAL A 412 -7.78 -31.97 8.22
N ILE A 413 -8.66 -32.90 7.81
CA ILE A 413 -8.65 -34.27 8.31
C ILE A 413 -7.37 -34.99 7.86
N SER A 414 -6.98 -34.85 6.59
CA SER A 414 -5.74 -35.44 6.09
C SER A 414 -4.51 -34.95 6.86
N HIS A 415 -4.48 -33.66 7.22
CA HIS A 415 -3.40 -33.08 8.01
C HIS A 415 -3.32 -33.67 9.42
N HIS A 416 -4.46 -33.76 10.12
CA HIS A 416 -4.51 -34.37 11.45
C HIS A 416 -4.13 -35.86 11.40
N CYS A 417 -4.55 -36.59 10.37
CA CYS A 417 -4.14 -37.99 10.16
C CYS A 417 -2.63 -38.14 9.91
N GLN A 418 -1.97 -37.18 9.26
CA GLN A 418 -0.52 -37.21 9.03
C GLN A 418 0.30 -36.93 10.30
N HIS A 419 -0.27 -36.21 11.26
CA HIS A 419 0.37 -35.86 12.54
C HIS A 419 -0.09 -36.75 13.70
N ASP A 420 -0.68 -37.90 13.41
CA ASP A 420 -1.18 -38.89 14.37
C ASP A 420 -2.27 -38.39 15.35
N ASP A 421 -2.87 -37.22 15.11
CA ASP A 421 -4.00 -36.69 15.90
C ASP A 421 -5.34 -37.15 15.31
N TYR A 422 -5.56 -38.46 15.36
CA TYR A 422 -6.79 -39.08 14.86
C TYR A 422 -8.03 -38.68 15.68
N SER A 423 -7.87 -38.19 16.92
CA SER A 423 -8.95 -37.65 17.75
C SER A 423 -9.53 -36.37 17.18
N ALA A 424 -8.69 -35.37 16.91
CA ALA A 424 -9.13 -34.11 16.32
C ALA A 424 -9.68 -34.32 14.91
N ALA A 425 -9.07 -35.22 14.12
CA ALA A 425 -9.58 -35.63 12.82
C ALA A 425 -11.04 -36.12 12.88
N LEU A 426 -11.34 -36.98 13.86
CA LEU A 426 -12.69 -37.52 14.07
C LEU A 426 -13.66 -36.45 14.59
N GLU A 427 -13.22 -35.54 15.45
CA GLU A 427 -14.06 -34.41 15.91
C GLU A 427 -14.47 -33.50 14.75
N VAL A 428 -13.55 -33.18 13.84
CA VAL A 428 -13.86 -32.39 12.63
C VAL A 428 -14.83 -33.16 11.73
N LEU A 429 -14.57 -34.46 11.51
CA LEU A 429 -15.42 -35.31 10.68
C LEU A 429 -16.85 -35.46 11.23
N SER A 430 -16.98 -35.67 12.55
CA SER A 430 -18.27 -35.80 13.25
C SER A 430 -19.07 -34.50 13.30
N LYS A 431 -18.43 -33.33 13.27
CA LYS A 431 -19.11 -32.02 13.19
C LYS A 431 -19.70 -31.75 11.81
N HIS A 432 -19.03 -32.18 10.75
CA HIS A 432 -19.44 -31.86 9.37
C HIS A 432 -20.33 -32.91 8.71
N CYS A 433 -20.36 -34.15 9.22
CA CYS A 433 -21.30 -35.18 8.80
C CYS A 433 -21.33 -35.46 7.28
N ASP A 434 -20.20 -35.27 6.57
CA ASP A 434 -20.11 -35.52 5.13
C ASP A 434 -19.80 -37.00 4.83
N GLU A 435 -20.77 -37.68 4.21
CA GLU A 435 -20.71 -39.09 3.85
C GLU A 435 -19.44 -39.46 3.08
N LYS A 436 -19.00 -38.61 2.13
CA LYS A 436 -17.84 -38.91 1.27
C LYS A 436 -16.54 -38.92 2.05
N LEU A 437 -16.39 -37.98 2.99
CA LEU A 437 -15.22 -37.89 3.86
C LEU A 437 -15.19 -39.06 4.84
N PHE A 438 -16.36 -39.46 5.36
CA PHE A 438 -16.48 -40.64 6.20
C PHE A 438 -15.96 -41.88 5.46
N TYR A 439 -16.41 -42.17 4.23
CA TYR A 439 -15.89 -43.35 3.51
C TYR A 439 -14.39 -43.30 3.24
N LYS A 440 -13.84 -42.12 2.90
CA LYS A 440 -12.43 -41.96 2.55
C LYS A 440 -11.49 -42.15 3.74
N PHE A 441 -11.82 -41.56 4.89
CA PHE A 441 -10.95 -41.58 6.07
C PHE A 441 -11.27 -42.72 7.05
N SER A 442 -12.41 -43.39 6.90
CA SER A 442 -12.81 -44.54 7.73
C SER A 442 -11.77 -45.66 7.83
N PRO A 443 -11.11 -46.11 6.74
CA PRO A 443 -10.10 -47.17 6.83
C PRO A 443 -8.91 -46.78 7.70
N ILE A 444 -8.47 -45.52 7.62
CA ILE A 444 -7.31 -45.00 8.37
C ILE A 444 -7.70 -44.79 9.83
N LEU A 445 -8.83 -44.14 10.09
CA LEU A 445 -9.27 -43.87 11.46
C LEU A 445 -9.63 -45.15 12.22
N MET A 446 -10.21 -46.14 11.54
CA MET A 446 -10.47 -47.44 12.16
C MET A 446 -9.19 -48.12 12.61
N GLN A 447 -8.07 -47.96 11.87
CA GLN A 447 -6.79 -48.56 12.25
C GLN A 447 -6.26 -48.10 13.61
N HIS A 448 -6.47 -46.84 13.95
CA HIS A 448 -5.90 -46.24 15.15
C HIS A 448 -6.91 -46.06 16.29
N ILE A 449 -8.17 -45.68 16.02
CA ILE A 449 -9.18 -45.38 17.04
C ILE A 449 -10.55 -46.03 16.73
N PRO A 450 -10.67 -47.37 16.77
CA PRO A 450 -11.87 -48.10 16.34
C PRO A 450 -13.11 -47.76 17.18
N LYS A 451 -12.97 -47.65 18.51
CA LYS A 451 -14.12 -47.41 19.41
C LYS A 451 -14.82 -46.07 19.13
N LYS A 452 -14.05 -44.98 19.07
CA LYS A 452 -14.61 -43.64 18.84
C LYS A 452 -15.17 -43.51 17.42
N VAL A 453 -14.56 -44.16 16.43
CA VAL A 453 -15.05 -44.15 15.05
C VAL A 453 -16.39 -44.87 14.93
N VAL A 454 -16.54 -46.03 15.56
CA VAL A 454 -17.83 -46.74 15.60
C VAL A 454 -18.90 -45.91 16.33
N ASP A 455 -18.54 -45.25 17.44
CA ASP A 455 -19.47 -44.32 18.11
C ASP A 455 -19.94 -43.20 17.16
N ALA A 456 -19.02 -42.65 16.36
CA ALA A 456 -19.35 -41.63 15.35
C ALA A 456 -20.21 -42.18 14.21
N TRP A 457 -19.97 -43.42 13.75
CA TRP A 457 -20.83 -44.05 12.74
C TRP A 457 -22.24 -44.30 13.27
N ILE A 458 -22.37 -44.74 14.52
CA ILE A 458 -23.66 -44.92 15.20
C ILE A 458 -24.41 -43.59 15.29
N GLN A 459 -23.71 -42.49 15.62
CA GLN A 459 -24.31 -41.15 15.64
C GLN A 459 -24.77 -40.67 14.25
N MET A 460 -24.05 -41.04 13.20
CA MET A 460 -24.43 -40.74 11.81
C MET A 460 -25.65 -41.55 11.33
N GLY A 461 -25.90 -42.71 11.94
CA GLY A 461 -27.10 -43.52 11.73
C GLY A 461 -27.35 -43.88 10.27
N SER A 462 -28.56 -43.59 9.77
CA SER A 462 -29.02 -43.94 8.43
C SER A 462 -28.39 -43.12 7.29
N ARG A 463 -27.50 -42.16 7.60
CA ARG A 463 -26.82 -41.34 6.58
C ARG A 463 -25.64 -42.07 5.93
N LEU A 464 -25.11 -43.10 6.59
CA LEU A 464 -24.03 -43.90 6.04
C LEU A 464 -24.61 -45.20 5.47
N GLU A 465 -24.21 -45.54 4.25
CA GLU A 465 -24.49 -46.84 3.63
C GLU A 465 -23.50 -47.86 4.19
N PRO A 466 -23.96 -48.84 4.99
CA PRO A 466 -23.05 -49.80 5.62
C PRO A 466 -22.28 -50.64 4.60
N LYS A 467 -22.89 -50.91 3.43
CA LYS A 467 -22.26 -51.61 2.28
C LYS A 467 -20.89 -51.07 1.90
N LYS A 468 -20.72 -49.74 1.84
CA LYS A 468 -19.46 -49.10 1.43
C LYS A 468 -18.38 -49.20 2.51
N LEU A 469 -18.76 -49.51 3.75
CA LEU A 469 -17.86 -49.68 4.89
C LEU A 469 -17.45 -51.14 5.11
N ILE A 470 -18.16 -52.11 4.50
CA ILE A 470 -17.83 -53.56 4.59
C ILE A 470 -16.38 -53.85 4.19
N PRO A 471 -15.84 -53.36 3.05
CA PRO A 471 -14.45 -53.67 2.68
C PRO A 471 -13.42 -53.14 3.68
N ALA A 472 -13.69 -51.99 4.29
CA ALA A 472 -12.85 -51.41 5.32
C ALA A 472 -12.88 -52.25 6.61
N LEU A 473 -14.06 -52.75 6.98
CA LEU A 473 -14.28 -53.60 8.15
C LEU A 473 -13.71 -55.01 7.97
N VAL A 474 -13.88 -55.62 6.79
CA VAL A 474 -13.38 -56.97 6.47
C VAL A 474 -11.86 -57.01 6.55
N ASN A 475 -11.17 -56.10 5.84
CA ASN A 475 -9.71 -56.01 5.88
C ASN A 475 -9.19 -55.81 7.31
N TYR A 476 -9.94 -55.06 8.14
CA TYR A 476 -9.54 -54.73 9.50
C TYR A 476 -9.81 -55.85 10.51
N SER A 477 -10.93 -56.57 10.37
CA SER A 477 -11.28 -57.74 11.20
C SER A 477 -10.33 -58.93 11.05
N GLN A 478 -9.56 -58.97 9.96
CA GLN A 478 -8.55 -60.00 9.71
C GLN A 478 -7.20 -59.72 10.39
N MET A 479 -6.93 -58.48 10.82
CA MET A 479 -5.63 -58.04 11.36
C MET A 479 -5.46 -58.17 12.89
N GLY A 480 -6.48 -58.64 13.62
CA GLY A 480 -6.26 -59.44 14.84
C GLY A 480 -6.14 -58.73 16.19
N SER A 481 -7.17 -57.98 16.62
CA SER A 481 -7.42 -57.82 18.07
C SER A 481 -8.89 -58.02 18.44
N THR A 482 -9.15 -58.72 19.56
CA THR A 482 -10.50 -59.03 20.06
C THR A 482 -11.34 -57.78 20.30
N GLN A 483 -10.70 -56.67 20.70
CA GLN A 483 -11.38 -55.40 20.93
C GLN A 483 -11.88 -54.77 19.62
N GLN A 484 -11.08 -54.79 18.55
CA GLN A 484 -11.47 -54.26 17.24
C GLN A 484 -12.61 -55.06 16.62
N VAL A 485 -12.56 -56.40 16.75
CA VAL A 485 -13.63 -57.29 16.28
C VAL A 485 -14.94 -57.04 17.03
N ASN A 486 -14.89 -56.86 18.35
CA ASN A 486 -16.07 -56.55 19.16
C ASN A 486 -16.72 -55.22 18.76
N GLU A 487 -15.94 -54.19 18.40
CA GLU A 487 -16.48 -52.92 17.92
C GLU A 487 -17.09 -53.05 16.51
N THR A 488 -16.51 -53.87 15.63
CA THR A 488 -17.13 -54.20 14.33
C THR A 488 -18.46 -54.92 14.52
N ILE A 489 -18.52 -55.89 15.43
CA ILE A 489 -19.77 -56.59 15.78
C ILE A 489 -20.80 -55.59 16.31
N ARG A 490 -20.41 -54.69 17.23
CA ARG A 490 -21.30 -53.67 17.78
C ARG A 490 -21.90 -52.77 16.69
N TYR A 491 -21.11 -52.36 15.70
CA TYR A 491 -21.63 -51.58 14.59
C TYR A 491 -22.59 -52.38 13.71
N MET A 492 -22.26 -53.64 13.41
CA MET A 492 -23.11 -54.52 12.61
C MET A 492 -24.43 -54.85 13.32
N GLU A 493 -24.41 -55.08 14.63
CA GLU A 493 -25.60 -55.22 15.47
C GLU A 493 -26.47 -53.96 15.41
N PHE A 494 -25.87 -52.75 15.45
CA PHE A 494 -26.60 -51.50 15.27
C PHE A 494 -27.24 -51.40 13.88
N CYS A 495 -26.52 -51.78 12.81
CA CYS A 495 -27.07 -51.80 11.46
C CYS A 495 -28.27 -52.76 11.31
N VAL A 496 -28.22 -53.92 11.96
CA VAL A 496 -29.27 -54.94 11.86
C VAL A 496 -30.46 -54.62 12.76
N TYR A 497 -30.24 -54.31 14.04
CA TYR A 497 -31.33 -54.14 15.01
C TYR A 497 -31.92 -52.73 15.04
N GLN A 498 -31.11 -51.68 14.84
CA GLN A 498 -31.59 -50.29 14.96
C GLN A 498 -31.86 -49.63 13.61
N LEU A 499 -31.02 -49.88 12.60
CA LEU A 499 -31.24 -49.37 11.24
C LEU A 499 -32.10 -50.30 10.37
N THR A 500 -32.40 -51.52 10.83
CA THR A 500 -33.22 -52.53 10.12
C THR A 500 -32.79 -52.72 8.67
N VAL A 501 -31.48 -52.73 8.41
CA VAL A 501 -30.96 -52.86 7.05
C VAL A 501 -31.16 -54.28 6.57
N THR A 502 -31.87 -54.49 5.45
CA THR A 502 -32.26 -55.81 4.92
C THR A 502 -31.25 -56.39 3.92
N GLU A 503 -30.01 -55.90 3.93
CA GLU A 503 -29.04 -56.20 2.88
C GLU A 503 -28.23 -57.47 3.19
N GLU A 504 -28.29 -58.43 2.28
CA GLU A 504 -27.71 -59.78 2.47
C GLU A 504 -26.23 -59.79 2.88
N ALA A 505 -25.42 -58.92 2.28
CA ALA A 505 -23.99 -58.84 2.56
C ALA A 505 -23.68 -58.48 4.02
N ILE A 506 -24.53 -57.66 4.68
CA ILE A 506 -24.34 -57.23 6.07
C ILE A 506 -24.63 -58.39 7.01
N HIS A 507 -25.75 -59.09 6.80
CA HIS A 507 -26.12 -60.24 7.62
C HIS A 507 -25.15 -61.42 7.42
N ASN A 508 -24.70 -61.67 6.19
CA ASN A 508 -23.69 -62.69 5.90
C ASN A 508 -22.35 -62.36 6.59
N TYR A 509 -21.94 -61.09 6.60
CA TYR A 509 -20.72 -60.67 7.29
C TYR A 509 -20.87 -60.77 8.82
N LEU A 510 -22.00 -60.36 9.39
CA LEU A 510 -22.29 -60.52 10.82
C LEU A 510 -22.28 -62.00 11.24
N LEU A 511 -22.87 -62.89 10.44
CA LEU A 511 -22.80 -64.33 10.66
C LEU A 511 -21.35 -64.84 10.66
N SER A 512 -20.53 -64.38 9.72
CA SER A 512 -19.09 -64.73 9.67
C SER A 512 -18.34 -64.30 10.94
N LEU A 513 -18.71 -63.16 11.53
CA LEU A 513 -18.11 -62.66 12.76
C LEU A 513 -18.61 -63.43 13.99
N TYR A 514 -19.91 -63.73 14.08
CA TYR A 514 -20.46 -64.52 15.19
C TYR A 514 -19.92 -65.95 15.20
N ALA A 515 -19.88 -66.64 14.06
CA ALA A 515 -19.33 -67.99 13.99
C ALA A 515 -17.86 -68.06 14.42
N LYS A 516 -17.07 -67.01 14.16
CA LYS A 516 -15.65 -67.00 14.49
C LYS A 516 -15.34 -66.54 15.92
N TYR A 517 -16.13 -65.62 16.49
CA TYR A 517 -15.75 -64.93 17.73
C TYR A 517 -16.82 -64.92 18.84
N LYS A 518 -18.10 -65.17 18.55
CA LYS A 518 -19.20 -65.19 19.54
C LYS A 518 -20.27 -66.24 19.18
N PRO A 519 -20.03 -67.53 19.50
CA PRO A 519 -20.96 -68.61 19.16
C PRO A 519 -22.30 -68.52 19.90
N ASP A 520 -22.34 -68.03 21.13
CA ASP A 520 -23.58 -67.91 21.90
C ASP A 520 -24.58 -66.92 21.27
N SER A 521 -24.06 -65.83 20.69
CA SER A 521 -24.87 -64.82 19.99
C SER A 521 -25.32 -65.29 18.60
N LEU A 522 -24.62 -66.27 18.00
CA LEU A 522 -25.00 -66.86 16.70
C LEU A 522 -26.34 -67.59 16.80
N LEU A 523 -26.50 -68.43 17.83
CA LEU A 523 -27.72 -69.20 18.06
C LEU A 523 -28.92 -68.26 18.27
N TRP A 524 -28.77 -67.27 19.15
CA TRP A 524 -29.81 -66.27 19.41
C TRP A 524 -30.20 -65.50 18.14
N TYR A 525 -29.22 -65.12 17.32
CA TYR A 525 -29.48 -64.42 16.06
C TYR A 525 -30.25 -65.26 15.03
N LEU A 526 -29.93 -66.55 14.91
CA LEU A 526 -30.64 -67.49 14.04
C LEU A 526 -32.07 -67.79 14.54
N GLU A 527 -32.29 -67.81 15.86
CA GLU A 527 -33.62 -67.98 16.45
C GLU A 527 -34.52 -66.74 16.27
N GLN A 528 -33.95 -65.54 16.37
CA GLN A 528 -34.66 -64.27 16.19
C GLN A 528 -35.08 -63.99 14.74
N ALA A 529 -34.36 -64.52 13.75
CA ALA A 529 -34.69 -64.37 12.33
C ALA A 529 -36.00 -65.08 11.92
N GLY A 530 -36.59 -65.87 12.81
CA GLY A 530 -37.90 -66.48 12.62
C GLY A 530 -37.91 -67.66 11.63
N SER A 531 -39.07 -68.30 11.50
CA SER A 531 -39.28 -69.48 10.64
C SER A 531 -39.75 -69.13 9.21
N HIS A 532 -39.81 -67.85 8.86
CA HIS A 532 -40.33 -67.39 7.57
C HIS A 532 -39.19 -66.90 6.67
N LEU A 533 -39.08 -67.49 5.48
CA LEU A 533 -38.09 -67.16 4.44
C LEU A 533 -38.05 -65.66 4.05
N SER A 534 -39.13 -64.91 4.31
CA SER A 534 -39.23 -63.47 3.99
C SER A 534 -38.55 -62.55 4.99
N ASP A 535 -38.37 -63.00 6.23
CA ASP A 535 -37.72 -62.24 7.32
C ASP A 535 -36.21 -62.53 7.40
N ILE A 536 -35.75 -63.48 6.58
CA ILE A 536 -34.36 -63.91 6.52
C ILE A 536 -33.63 -63.12 5.45
N HIS A 537 -32.73 -62.26 5.91
CA HIS A 537 -31.91 -61.41 5.07
C HIS A 537 -30.47 -61.92 4.96
N TYR A 538 -30.20 -63.21 5.15
CA TYR A 538 -28.88 -63.83 4.95
C TYR A 538 -28.97 -65.07 4.04
N ASP A 539 -27.86 -65.42 3.40
CA ASP A 539 -27.76 -66.63 2.58
C ASP A 539 -27.70 -67.87 3.46
N LEU A 540 -28.77 -68.66 3.42
CA LEU A 540 -28.92 -69.92 4.16
C LEU A 540 -27.84 -70.95 3.81
N LYS A 541 -27.39 -71.03 2.55
CA LYS A 541 -26.32 -71.94 2.11
C LYS A 541 -24.97 -71.49 2.62
N TYR A 542 -24.72 -70.18 2.65
CA TYR A 542 -23.51 -69.61 3.22
C TYR A 542 -23.46 -69.81 4.74
N ALA A 543 -24.56 -69.54 5.44
CA ALA A 543 -24.70 -69.76 6.88
C ALA A 543 -24.47 -71.22 7.26
N LEU A 544 -25.05 -72.16 6.49
CA LEU A 544 -24.88 -73.59 6.71
C LEU A 544 -23.42 -74.04 6.53
N ARG A 545 -22.76 -73.58 5.44
CA ARG A 545 -21.34 -73.87 5.21
C ARG A 545 -20.48 -73.39 6.38
N LEU A 546 -20.71 -72.16 6.82
CA LEU A 546 -19.96 -71.53 7.89
C LEU A 546 -20.15 -72.25 9.24
N CYS A 547 -21.39 -72.62 9.59
CA CYS A 547 -21.69 -73.35 10.81
C CYS A 547 -21.11 -74.77 10.79
N ALA A 548 -21.15 -75.44 9.63
CA ALA A 548 -20.56 -76.77 9.44
C ALA A 548 -19.03 -76.74 9.53
N GLU A 549 -18.37 -75.72 8.95
CA GLU A 549 -16.92 -75.54 9.02
C GLU A 549 -16.41 -75.35 10.46
N HIS A 550 -17.18 -74.67 11.31
CA HIS A 550 -16.81 -74.40 12.71
C HIS A 550 -17.38 -75.45 13.70
N GLY A 551 -18.15 -76.43 13.24
CA GLY A 551 -18.68 -77.52 14.07
C GLY A 551 -19.91 -77.16 14.92
N TYR A 552 -20.64 -76.08 14.61
CA TYR A 552 -21.84 -75.67 15.36
C TYR A 552 -23.08 -76.44 14.92
N LEU A 553 -23.15 -77.70 15.33
CA LEU A 553 -24.19 -78.63 14.89
C LEU A 553 -25.63 -78.19 15.26
N GLN A 554 -25.83 -77.55 16.42
CA GLN A 554 -27.13 -77.00 16.83
C GLN A 554 -27.61 -75.88 15.91
N ALA A 555 -26.70 -74.98 15.51
CA ALA A 555 -26.99 -73.93 14.53
C ALA A 555 -27.28 -74.53 13.15
N CYS A 556 -26.56 -75.57 12.73
CA CYS A 556 -26.83 -76.31 11.49
C CYS A 556 -28.25 -76.90 11.47
N VAL A 557 -28.69 -77.54 12.56
CA VAL A 557 -30.06 -78.09 12.67
C VAL A 557 -31.12 -76.99 12.52
N LEU A 558 -30.92 -75.83 13.14
CA LEU A 558 -31.82 -74.68 12.99
C LEU A 558 -31.85 -74.16 11.54
N VAL A 559 -30.69 -74.05 10.88
CA VAL A 559 -30.62 -73.62 9.47
C VAL A 559 -31.28 -74.65 8.53
N TYR A 560 -31.08 -75.96 8.72
CA TYR A 560 -31.76 -77.00 7.94
C TYR A 560 -33.27 -76.98 8.13
N LYS A 561 -33.74 -76.76 9.37
CA LYS A 561 -35.17 -76.58 9.68
C LYS A 561 -35.77 -75.39 8.94
N ILE A 562 -35.05 -74.26 8.90
CA ILE A 562 -35.44 -73.05 8.16
C ILE A 562 -35.45 -73.29 6.65
N MET A 563 -34.54 -74.13 6.13
CA MET A 563 -34.49 -74.52 4.72
C MET A 563 -35.56 -75.56 4.33
N GLU A 564 -36.43 -75.98 5.25
CA GLU A 564 -37.43 -77.05 5.09
C GLU A 564 -36.82 -78.44 4.75
N LEU A 565 -35.52 -78.62 5.02
CA LEU A 565 -34.78 -79.86 4.82
C LEU A 565 -34.81 -80.67 6.13
N TYR A 566 -35.98 -81.24 6.43
CA TYR A 566 -36.25 -81.90 7.70
C TYR A 566 -35.52 -83.24 7.86
N GLU A 567 -35.25 -83.97 6.77
CA GLU A 567 -34.53 -85.25 6.83
C GLU A 567 -33.08 -85.04 7.31
N GLU A 568 -32.38 -84.09 6.70
CA GLU A 568 -31.01 -83.71 7.05
C GLU A 568 -30.94 -83.05 8.44
N ALA A 569 -31.96 -82.26 8.81
CA ALA A 569 -32.07 -81.67 10.14
C ALA A 569 -32.19 -82.75 11.23
N VAL A 570 -32.98 -83.81 10.99
CA VAL A 570 -33.17 -84.91 11.94
C VAL A 570 -31.91 -85.76 12.07
N ASP A 571 -31.24 -86.06 10.96
CA ASP A 571 -29.99 -86.83 10.96
C ASP A 571 -28.88 -86.12 11.77
N LEU A 572 -28.75 -84.80 11.61
CA LEU A 572 -27.82 -83.99 12.40
C LEU A 572 -28.28 -83.81 13.86
N ALA A 573 -29.57 -83.65 14.12
CA ALA A 573 -30.11 -83.56 15.48
C ALA A 573 -29.88 -84.85 16.27
N LEU A 574 -29.98 -86.02 15.62
CA LEU A 574 -29.62 -87.30 16.21
C LEU A 574 -28.14 -87.34 16.60
N GLN A 575 -27.23 -86.85 15.75
CA GLN A 575 -25.80 -86.73 16.09
C GLN A 575 -25.53 -85.77 17.26
N VAL A 576 -26.23 -84.63 17.32
CA VAL A 576 -26.13 -83.68 18.45
C VAL A 576 -26.69 -84.27 19.73
N SER A 577 -27.82 -84.96 19.68
CA SER A 577 -28.43 -85.61 20.85
C SER A 577 -27.55 -86.72 21.41
N VAL A 578 -26.79 -87.41 20.55
CA VAL A 578 -25.80 -88.44 20.93
C VAL A 578 -24.52 -87.81 21.53
N LEU A 579 -24.17 -86.57 21.17
CA LEU A 579 -23.05 -85.82 21.75
C LEU A 579 -23.42 -85.09 23.05
N ALA A 580 -24.59 -84.46 23.13
CA ALA A 580 -25.10 -83.82 24.34
C ALA A 580 -25.42 -84.84 25.45
N SER A 581 -25.77 -86.07 25.07
CA SER A 581 -25.94 -87.19 26.00
C SER A 581 -24.62 -87.72 26.59
N PHE A 582 -23.47 -87.12 26.26
CA PHE A 582 -22.20 -87.38 26.98
C PHE A 582 -21.89 -86.37 28.09
N ASP A 583 -22.48 -85.15 28.08
CA ASP A 583 -22.17 -84.12 29.09
C ASP A 583 -23.33 -83.73 30.03
N GLU A 584 -24.58 -84.14 29.78
CA GLU A 584 -25.64 -84.01 30.80
C GLU A 584 -26.70 -85.12 30.68
N TYR A 585 -26.40 -86.28 31.25
CA TYR A 585 -27.40 -87.30 31.49
C TYR A 585 -28.39 -86.80 32.57
N VAL A 586 -29.70 -86.94 32.30
CA VAL A 586 -30.81 -86.83 33.28
C VAL A 586 -31.32 -85.41 33.56
N ALA A 587 -32.24 -84.91 32.73
CA ALA A 587 -33.56 -84.40 33.14
C ALA A 587 -34.33 -83.84 31.94
N ASN A 588 -35.60 -84.25 31.80
CA ASN A 588 -36.65 -83.60 31.00
C ASN A 588 -36.73 -83.91 29.49
N LEU A 589 -36.72 -85.20 29.14
CA LEU A 589 -37.66 -85.69 28.12
C LEU A 589 -38.91 -86.19 28.84
N ILE A 590 -39.98 -85.39 28.83
CA ILE A 590 -41.43 -85.73 28.78
C ILE A 590 -42.20 -84.41 28.97
N ILE A 591 -42.51 -83.76 27.85
CA ILE A 591 -43.84 -83.25 27.40
C ILE A 591 -43.59 -82.34 26.19
#